data_AF-A0A3N5LZU1-F1
#
_entry.id   AF-A0A3N5LZU1-F1
#
_cell.length_a   1.000
_cell.length_b   1.000
_cell.length_c   1.000
_cell.angle_alpha   90.00
_cell.angle_beta   90.00
_cell.angle_gamma   90.00
#
_symmetry.space_group_name_H-M   'P 1'
#
loop_
_entity.id
_entity.type
_entity.pdbx_description
1 polymer ?
#
loop_
_entity_poly.entity_id
_entity_poly.type
_entity_poly.pdbx_seq_one_letter_code
_entity_poly.pdbx_strand_id
1 'polypeptide(L)'
;MKFRSGLLCLVIVFTLALHLSFIPAYAGDRPGPVEFRILATKKTSTMQKEMSEAAAAGFKFAAVMGGETAFGGSEAVVVMSRQAGSEAAGNLEYRLLATSKTSTMQKEMQEAADAGFEYRGQTVFSSAFGGDEVCVIMERPAGQTTGTNEYKLLGTSKTSTLQKELAGVGEQGFTLVGLTVGQTAFGGNELIAILKRPR
;
A
#
# COMPACT_ATOMS: atom_id res chain seq x y z
N MET A 1 -79.42 -12.70 -0.92
CA MET A 1 -79.65 -14.11 -1.29
C MET A 1 -78.88 -14.98 -0.31
N LYS A 2 -79.58 -15.76 0.53
CA LYS A 2 -79.03 -16.62 1.61
C LYS A 2 -78.84 -18.06 1.10
N PHE A 3 -77.71 -18.71 1.37
CA PHE A 3 -77.51 -20.17 1.51
C PHE A 3 -76.21 -20.38 2.32
N ARG A 4 -76.25 -20.75 3.62
CA ARG A 4 -76.49 -22.04 4.31
C ARG A 4 -75.28 -23.01 4.33
N SER A 5 -74.91 -23.40 5.58
CA SER A 5 -74.23 -24.62 6.07
C SER A 5 -72.92 -25.05 5.42
N GLY A 6 -71.82 -25.32 6.13
CA GLY A 6 -71.70 -25.96 7.44
C GLY A 6 -71.06 -27.33 7.22
N LEU A 7 -69.77 -27.49 7.52
CA LEU A 7 -69.17 -28.80 7.80
C LEU A 7 -67.84 -28.62 8.55
N LEU A 8 -67.97 -28.52 9.87
CA LEU A 8 -66.91 -28.73 10.83
C LEU A 8 -66.68 -30.26 10.87
N CYS A 9 -65.67 -30.77 10.17
CA CYS A 9 -65.24 -32.16 10.30
C CYS A 9 -63.73 -32.21 10.54
N LEU A 10 -63.42 -32.28 11.82
CA LEU A 10 -62.29 -32.95 12.46
C LEU A 10 -61.43 -33.80 11.50
N VAL A 11 -60.27 -33.27 11.09
CA VAL A 11 -59.14 -34.08 10.64
C VAL A 11 -57.89 -33.52 11.32
N ILE A 12 -57.63 -34.06 12.51
CA ILE A 12 -56.34 -33.97 13.20
C ILE A 12 -55.35 -34.76 12.34
N VAL A 13 -54.68 -34.08 11.41
CA VAL A 13 -53.49 -34.63 10.75
C VAL A 13 -52.28 -34.01 11.43
N PHE A 14 -51.62 -34.87 12.19
CA PHE A 14 -50.38 -34.67 12.89
C PHE A 14 -49.24 -34.53 11.86
N THR A 15 -49.19 -33.43 11.11
CA THR A 15 -48.05 -33.10 10.24
C THR A 15 -46.94 -32.51 11.09
N LEU A 16 -46.09 -33.38 11.60
CA LEU A 16 -44.76 -33.07 12.10
C LEU A 16 -43.99 -32.39 10.95
N ALA A 17 -44.12 -31.07 10.83
CA ALA A 17 -43.41 -30.27 9.84
C ALA A 17 -41.93 -30.28 10.22
N LEU A 18 -41.19 -31.18 9.58
CA LEU A 18 -39.74 -31.19 9.54
C LEU A 18 -39.28 -29.84 8.96
N HIS A 19 -39.03 -28.86 9.83
CA HIS A 19 -38.33 -27.63 9.45
C HIS A 19 -36.90 -28.02 9.13
N LEU A 20 -36.67 -28.42 7.87
CA LEU A 20 -35.37 -28.42 7.25
C LEU A 20 -34.90 -26.97 7.25
N SER A 21 -34.22 -26.57 8.33
CA SER A 21 -33.47 -25.33 8.37
C SER A 21 -32.43 -25.41 7.26
N PHE A 22 -32.73 -24.76 6.14
CA PHE A 22 -31.78 -24.54 5.07
C PHE A 22 -30.73 -23.60 5.64
N ILE A 23 -29.67 -24.16 6.24
CA ILE A 23 -28.51 -23.39 6.63
C ILE A 23 -27.85 -23.00 5.31
N PRO A 24 -27.86 -21.72 4.89
CA PRO A 24 -27.03 -21.32 3.77
C PRO A 24 -25.60 -21.68 4.16
N ALA A 25 -25.01 -22.62 3.44
CA ALA A 25 -23.58 -22.83 3.48
C ALA A 25 -22.98 -21.54 2.93
N TYR A 26 -22.55 -20.65 3.83
CA TYR A 26 -21.54 -19.67 3.48
C TYR A 26 -20.33 -20.50 3.06
N ALA A 27 -20.21 -20.80 1.77
CA ALA A 27 -18.94 -21.12 1.18
C ALA A 27 -18.07 -19.91 1.53
N GLY A 28 -17.23 -20.07 2.55
CA GLY A 28 -16.31 -19.01 2.94
C GLY A 28 -15.54 -18.65 1.69
N ASP A 29 -15.66 -17.39 1.27
CA ASP A 29 -14.87 -16.81 0.19
C ASP A 29 -13.42 -16.80 0.69
N ARG A 30 -12.77 -17.97 0.60
CA ARG A 30 -11.35 -18.11 0.88
C ARG A 30 -10.70 -17.35 -0.25
N PRO A 31 -9.91 -16.30 0.06
CA PRO A 31 -9.16 -15.61 -0.97
C PRO A 31 -8.44 -16.66 -1.82
N GLY A 32 -8.61 -16.56 -3.13
CA GLY A 32 -7.92 -17.43 -4.07
C GLY A 32 -6.40 -17.38 -3.86
N PRO A 33 -5.63 -18.33 -4.43
CA PRO A 33 -4.19 -18.34 -4.27
C PRO A 33 -3.57 -16.99 -4.65
N VAL A 34 -2.54 -16.55 -3.93
CA VAL A 34 -1.86 -15.27 -4.22
C VAL A 34 -0.71 -15.53 -5.19
N GLU A 35 -0.68 -14.78 -6.29
CA GLU A 35 0.44 -14.77 -7.22
C GLU A 35 1.41 -13.64 -6.87
N PHE A 36 2.71 -13.94 -6.86
CA PHE A 36 3.76 -12.96 -6.59
C PHE A 36 4.62 -12.73 -7.83
N ARG A 37 5.12 -11.50 -7.97
CA ARG A 37 6.11 -11.10 -8.98
C ARG A 37 7.21 -10.28 -8.31
N ILE A 38 8.45 -10.60 -8.60
CA ILE A 38 9.63 -9.90 -8.07
C ILE A 38 10.20 -9.03 -9.19
N LEU A 39 10.45 -7.76 -8.88
CA LEU A 39 11.11 -6.78 -9.74
C LEU A 39 12.42 -6.37 -9.05
N ALA A 40 13.53 -6.33 -9.78
CA ALA A 40 14.83 -6.02 -9.22
C ALA A 40 15.66 -5.17 -10.20
N THR A 41 16.08 -3.97 -9.76
CA THR A 41 16.90 -3.08 -10.60
C THR A 41 17.62 -2.01 -9.79
N LYS A 42 18.68 -1.46 -10.39
CA LYS A 42 19.49 -0.35 -9.85
C LYS A 42 18.99 1.02 -10.29
N LYS A 43 17.95 1.08 -11.12
CA LYS A 43 17.46 2.32 -11.74
C LYS A 43 16.01 2.56 -11.35
N THR A 44 15.77 3.67 -10.65
CA THR A 44 14.44 4.11 -10.22
C THR A 44 13.44 4.24 -11.38
N SER A 45 13.88 4.77 -12.53
CA SER A 45 13.03 4.89 -13.72
C SER A 45 12.64 3.54 -14.32
N THR A 46 13.56 2.57 -14.31
CA THR A 46 13.28 1.19 -14.72
C THR A 46 12.28 0.54 -13.75
N MET A 47 12.49 0.69 -12.44
CA MET A 47 11.58 0.13 -11.44
C MET A 47 10.16 0.69 -11.58
N GLN A 48 10.01 2.01 -11.78
CA GLN A 48 8.70 2.63 -11.99
C GLN A 48 7.98 2.06 -13.22
N LYS A 49 8.72 1.87 -14.33
CA LYS A 49 8.17 1.30 -15.56
C LYS A 49 7.70 -0.14 -15.33
N GLU A 50 8.54 -0.98 -14.73
CA GLU A 50 8.22 -2.39 -14.46
C GLU A 50 7.06 -2.54 -13.47
N MET A 51 6.98 -1.70 -12.43
CA MET A 51 5.85 -1.67 -11.51
C MET A 51 4.56 -1.27 -12.22
N SER A 52 4.61 -0.31 -13.15
CA SER A 52 3.45 0.09 -13.96
C SER A 52 2.99 -1.02 -14.91
N GLU A 53 3.93 -1.75 -15.54
CA GLU A 53 3.62 -2.92 -16.36
C GLU A 53 3.01 -4.06 -15.53
N ALA A 54 3.51 -4.29 -14.32
CA ALA A 54 2.92 -5.24 -13.38
C ALA A 54 1.52 -4.79 -12.91
N ALA A 55 1.31 -3.49 -12.69
CA ALA A 55 0.01 -2.88 -12.38
C ALA A 55 -1.02 -3.16 -13.49
N ALA A 56 -0.63 -2.97 -14.75
CA ALA A 56 -1.47 -3.26 -15.90
C ALA A 56 -1.86 -4.74 -16.00
N ALA A 57 -1.03 -5.64 -15.42
CA ALA A 57 -1.34 -7.06 -15.27
C ALA A 57 -2.13 -7.39 -13.97
N GLY A 58 -2.58 -6.37 -13.23
CA GLY A 58 -3.37 -6.52 -12.01
C GLY A 58 -2.56 -6.77 -10.73
N PHE A 59 -1.23 -6.72 -10.79
CA PHE A 59 -0.40 -6.83 -9.59
C PHE A 59 -0.34 -5.51 -8.82
N LYS A 60 -0.36 -5.59 -7.50
CA LYS A 60 -0.25 -4.46 -6.57
C LYS A 60 1.06 -4.52 -5.80
N PHE A 61 1.57 -3.35 -5.40
CA PHE A 61 2.70 -3.27 -4.48
C PHE A 61 2.42 -4.07 -3.19
N ALA A 62 3.40 -4.88 -2.77
CA ALA A 62 3.32 -5.65 -1.52
C ALA A 62 4.46 -5.29 -0.56
N ALA A 63 5.70 -5.23 -1.06
CA ALA A 63 6.87 -4.91 -0.25
C ALA A 63 8.00 -4.35 -1.11
N VAL A 64 8.92 -3.62 -0.48
CA VAL A 64 10.19 -3.19 -1.07
C VAL A 64 11.32 -3.44 -0.08
N MET A 65 12.47 -3.83 -0.61
CA MET A 65 13.74 -3.84 0.09
C MET A 65 14.82 -3.30 -0.84
N GLY A 66 15.84 -2.70 -0.27
CA GLY A 66 17.03 -2.23 -0.97
C GLY A 66 18.22 -2.74 -0.22
N GLY A 67 19.29 -3.03 -0.95
CA GLY A 67 20.50 -3.62 -0.38
C GLY A 67 21.24 -4.46 -1.39
N GLU A 68 22.25 -5.17 -0.89
CA GLU A 68 23.09 -6.01 -1.72
C GLU A 68 22.52 -7.42 -1.84
N THR A 69 22.27 -7.87 -3.07
CA THR A 69 21.97 -9.27 -3.37
C THR A 69 23.21 -9.98 -3.92
N ALA A 70 23.31 -11.29 -3.67
CA ALA A 70 24.49 -12.09 -4.03
C ALA A 70 24.86 -12.04 -5.52
N PHE A 71 23.88 -11.81 -6.41
CA PHE A 71 24.07 -11.78 -7.85
C PHE A 71 23.77 -10.42 -8.50
N GLY A 72 22.91 -9.59 -7.89
CA GLY A 72 22.54 -8.27 -8.41
C GLY A 72 23.42 -7.14 -7.88
N GLY A 73 24.14 -7.34 -6.77
CA GLY A 73 24.83 -6.26 -6.05
C GLY A 73 23.82 -5.33 -5.40
N SER A 74 24.17 -4.04 -5.23
CA SER A 74 23.24 -3.04 -4.66
C SER A 74 22.10 -2.74 -5.63
N GLU A 75 20.88 -3.09 -5.24
CA GLU A 75 19.66 -2.89 -6.04
C GLU A 75 18.42 -2.68 -5.16
N ALA A 76 17.35 -2.17 -5.77
CA ALA A 76 16.01 -2.20 -5.18
C ALA A 76 15.30 -3.48 -5.64
N VAL A 77 14.65 -4.18 -4.71
CA VAL A 77 13.82 -5.35 -4.93
C VAL A 77 12.40 -5.04 -4.48
N VAL A 78 11.44 -5.12 -5.41
CA VAL A 78 10.01 -4.91 -5.15
C VAL A 78 9.26 -6.22 -5.33
N VAL A 79 8.42 -6.56 -4.36
CA VAL A 79 7.45 -7.64 -4.46
C VAL A 79 6.10 -7.04 -4.83
N MET A 80 5.53 -7.54 -5.92
CA MET A 80 4.19 -7.26 -6.37
C MET A 80 3.32 -8.51 -6.13
N SER A 81 2.03 -8.34 -5.81
CA SER A 81 1.11 -9.45 -5.57
C SER A 81 -0.27 -9.22 -6.17
N ARG A 82 -0.98 -10.29 -6.51
CA ARG A 82 -2.41 -10.26 -6.86
C ARG A 82 -3.11 -11.53 -6.38
N GLN A 83 -4.42 -11.45 -6.20
CA GLN A 83 -5.23 -12.64 -5.98
C GLN A 83 -5.43 -13.33 -7.34
N ALA A 84 -5.18 -14.64 -7.41
CA ALA A 84 -5.40 -15.41 -8.62
C ALA A 84 -6.88 -15.36 -9.00
N GLY A 85 -7.15 -15.10 -10.28
CA GLY A 85 -8.50 -14.95 -10.79
C GLY A 85 -9.21 -13.66 -10.41
N SER A 86 -8.55 -12.72 -9.70
CA SER A 86 -9.12 -11.37 -9.56
C SER A 86 -9.07 -10.65 -10.90
N GLU A 87 -10.15 -9.95 -11.27
CA GLU A 87 -10.09 -8.97 -12.35
C GLU A 87 -8.96 -7.97 -12.07
N ALA A 88 -8.31 -7.48 -13.13
CA ALA A 88 -7.20 -6.54 -13.00
C ALA A 88 -7.64 -5.41 -12.07
N ALA A 89 -7.00 -5.33 -10.90
CA ALA A 89 -7.29 -4.27 -9.97
C ALA A 89 -7.12 -2.95 -10.71
N GLY A 90 -8.16 -2.11 -10.66
CA GLY A 90 -8.24 -0.88 -11.46
C GLY A 90 -6.89 -0.17 -11.55
N ASN A 91 -6.52 0.21 -12.77
CA ASN A 91 -5.18 0.69 -13.15
C ASN A 91 -4.55 1.52 -12.03
N LEU A 92 -3.50 0.98 -11.39
CA LEU A 92 -2.71 1.73 -10.43
C LEU A 92 -1.56 2.40 -11.17
N GLU A 93 -1.30 3.66 -10.83
CA GLU A 93 -0.15 4.39 -11.30
C GLU A 93 0.87 4.49 -10.17
N TYR A 94 2.13 4.18 -10.47
CA TYR A 94 3.23 4.28 -9.52
C TYR A 94 4.15 5.45 -9.87
N ARG A 95 4.63 6.12 -8.83
CA ARG A 95 5.67 7.14 -8.93
C ARG A 95 6.76 6.80 -7.93
N LEU A 96 7.99 6.68 -8.42
CA LEU A 96 9.14 6.44 -7.58
C LEU A 96 9.96 7.73 -7.47
N LEU A 97 10.26 8.12 -6.26
CA LEU A 97 11.06 9.29 -5.93
C LEU A 97 12.38 8.81 -5.32
N ALA A 98 13.51 9.23 -5.85
CA ALA A 98 14.82 8.86 -5.34
C ALA A 98 15.70 10.10 -5.20
N THR A 99 16.25 10.33 -4.00
CA THR A 99 17.18 11.44 -3.77
C THR A 99 18.06 11.19 -2.54
N SER A 100 19.24 11.82 -2.55
CA SER A 100 20.17 11.89 -1.42
C SER A 100 19.93 13.10 -0.50
N LYS A 101 18.91 13.93 -0.80
CA LYS A 101 18.57 15.15 -0.02
C LYS A 101 17.14 15.09 0.51
N THR A 102 17.00 15.03 1.83
CA THR A 102 15.68 14.96 2.52
C THR A 102 14.76 16.13 2.20
N SER A 103 15.28 17.35 2.04
CA SER A 103 14.48 18.53 1.68
C SER A 103 13.91 18.44 0.26
N THR A 104 14.68 17.90 -0.69
CA THR A 104 14.20 17.58 -2.04
C THR A 104 13.13 16.50 -1.97
N MET A 105 13.34 15.44 -1.18
CA MET A 105 12.37 14.34 -1.03
C MET A 105 11.03 14.84 -0.50
N GLN A 106 11.02 15.69 0.53
CA GLN A 106 9.75 16.22 1.06
C GLN A 106 8.98 17.01 0.00
N LYS A 107 9.67 17.86 -0.76
CA LYS A 107 9.06 18.64 -1.84
C LYS A 107 8.47 17.73 -2.92
N GLU A 108 9.24 16.75 -3.39
CA GLU A 108 8.80 15.81 -4.43
C GLU A 108 7.65 14.92 -3.96
N MET A 109 7.69 14.46 -2.71
CA MET A 109 6.59 13.72 -2.11
C MET A 109 5.33 14.57 -1.99
N GLN A 110 5.46 15.85 -1.61
CA GLN A 110 4.31 16.74 -1.55
C GLN A 110 3.74 17.02 -2.95
N GLU A 111 4.58 17.24 -3.96
CA GLU A 111 4.14 17.43 -5.35
C GLU A 111 3.42 16.18 -5.90
N ALA A 112 3.92 14.99 -5.56
CA ALA A 112 3.25 13.75 -5.90
C ALA A 112 1.92 13.59 -5.12
N ALA A 113 1.92 13.95 -3.84
CA ALA A 113 0.73 13.94 -3.00
C ALA A 113 -0.35 14.85 -3.54
N ASP A 114 -0.03 16.08 -3.91
CA ASP A 114 -0.95 17.05 -4.51
C ASP A 114 -1.58 16.49 -5.79
N ALA A 115 -0.83 15.69 -6.56
CA ALA A 115 -1.31 14.98 -7.74
C ALA A 115 -2.13 13.70 -7.43
N GLY A 116 -2.39 13.40 -6.17
CA GLY A 116 -3.20 12.25 -5.73
C GLY A 116 -2.42 10.99 -5.40
N PHE A 117 -1.09 11.01 -5.47
CA PHE A 117 -0.28 9.86 -5.06
C PHE A 117 -0.20 9.73 -3.54
N GLU A 118 -0.22 8.50 -3.06
CA GLU A 118 -0.04 8.20 -1.65
C GLU A 118 1.20 7.32 -1.44
N TYR A 119 1.91 7.59 -0.35
CA TYR A 119 2.98 6.73 0.15
C TYR A 119 2.55 5.26 0.23
N ARG A 120 3.42 4.36 -0.24
CA ARG A 120 3.27 2.90 -0.14
C ARG A 120 4.45 2.21 0.53
N GLY A 121 5.66 2.69 0.30
CA GLY A 121 6.87 2.11 0.88
C GLY A 121 8.09 2.98 0.66
N GLN A 122 9.16 2.68 1.40
CA GLN A 122 10.46 3.29 1.22
C GLN A 122 11.57 2.27 1.35
N THR A 123 12.71 2.57 0.74
CA THR A 123 13.93 1.79 0.90
C THR A 123 15.15 2.67 0.69
N VAL A 124 16.33 2.11 0.93
CA VAL A 124 17.62 2.70 0.58
C VAL A 124 18.40 1.70 -0.24
N PHE A 125 18.95 2.16 -1.36
CA PHE A 125 19.88 1.38 -2.17
C PHE A 125 20.91 2.30 -2.81
N SER A 126 22.04 1.74 -3.22
CA SER A 126 23.07 2.51 -3.90
C SER A 126 22.71 2.61 -5.38
N SER A 127 22.54 3.83 -5.87
CA SER A 127 22.10 4.05 -7.24
C SER A 127 23.23 3.79 -8.25
N ALA A 128 22.86 3.62 -9.51
CA ALA A 128 23.84 3.46 -10.60
C ALA A 128 24.79 4.67 -10.77
N PHE A 129 24.47 5.83 -10.16
CA PHE A 129 25.27 7.05 -10.20
C PHE A 129 26.20 7.20 -8.98
N GLY A 130 26.17 6.24 -8.05
CA GLY A 130 26.99 6.23 -6.85
C GLY A 130 26.36 6.98 -5.68
N GLY A 131 26.54 6.41 -4.49
CA GLY A 131 25.93 6.90 -3.24
C GLY A 131 24.61 6.22 -2.92
N ASP A 132 24.28 6.20 -1.63
CA ASP A 132 23.01 5.68 -1.15
C ASP A 132 21.91 6.71 -1.38
N GLU A 133 20.81 6.27 -1.98
CA GLU A 133 19.63 7.08 -2.22
C GLU A 133 18.46 6.50 -1.44
N VAL A 134 17.68 7.40 -0.84
CA VAL A 134 16.38 7.04 -0.31
C VAL A 134 15.42 6.99 -1.48
N CYS A 135 14.72 5.87 -1.62
CA CYS A 135 13.69 5.68 -2.62
C CYS A 135 12.33 5.56 -1.93
N VAL A 136 11.35 6.32 -2.39
CA VAL A 136 9.96 6.27 -1.93
C VAL A 136 9.08 5.85 -3.08
N ILE A 137 8.24 4.85 -2.82
CA ILE A 137 7.20 4.37 -3.74
C ILE A 137 5.90 5.05 -3.35
N MET A 138 5.29 5.73 -4.31
CA MET A 138 3.95 6.30 -4.18
C MET A 138 3.01 5.69 -5.24
N GLU A 139 1.73 5.59 -4.91
CA GLU A 139 0.70 4.95 -5.73
C GLU A 139 -0.56 5.80 -5.75
N ARG A 140 -1.26 5.81 -6.88
CA ARG A 140 -2.64 6.29 -6.98
C ARG A 140 -3.49 5.38 -7.87
N PRO A 141 -4.81 5.33 -7.68
CA PRO A 141 -5.74 4.95 -8.73
C PRO A 141 -5.57 5.83 -9.97
N ALA A 142 -5.58 5.23 -11.16
CA ALA A 142 -5.53 5.97 -12.42
C ALA A 142 -6.69 6.95 -12.53
N GLY A 143 -6.39 8.14 -13.02
CA GLY A 143 -7.35 9.23 -13.13
C GLY A 143 -7.61 10.00 -11.83
N GLN A 144 -7.07 9.56 -10.67
CA GLN A 144 -7.05 10.42 -9.49
C GLN A 144 -6.02 11.54 -9.69
N THR A 145 -6.47 12.80 -9.66
CA THR A 145 -5.60 13.96 -9.90
C THR A 145 -5.50 14.91 -8.72
N THR A 146 -6.10 14.56 -7.58
CA THR A 146 -6.15 15.42 -6.40
C THR A 146 -5.78 14.64 -5.15
N GLY A 147 -4.81 15.19 -4.43
CA GLY A 147 -4.37 14.73 -3.13
C GLY A 147 -5.20 15.23 -1.97
N THR A 148 -5.21 14.43 -0.91
CA THR A 148 -5.79 14.77 0.39
C THR A 148 -4.78 14.64 1.52
N ASN A 149 -3.48 14.49 1.20
CA ASN A 149 -2.46 14.25 2.20
C ASN A 149 -1.37 15.32 2.15
N GLU A 150 -0.88 15.70 3.33
CA GLU A 150 0.33 16.49 3.52
C GLU A 150 1.43 15.60 4.10
N TYR A 151 2.65 15.74 3.58
CA TYR A 151 3.82 14.97 3.99
C TYR A 151 4.86 15.83 4.68
N LYS A 152 5.47 15.26 5.71
CA LYS A 152 6.59 15.85 6.44
C LYS A 152 7.68 14.82 6.63
N LEU A 153 8.92 15.21 6.38
CA LEU A 153 10.09 14.35 6.55
C LEU A 153 10.95 14.90 7.67
N LEU A 154 11.38 14.00 8.56
CA LEU A 154 12.35 14.29 9.59
C LEU A 154 13.59 13.43 9.33
N GLY A 155 14.74 14.08 9.16
CA GLY A 155 16.05 13.43 9.07
C GLY A 155 16.86 13.76 10.32
N THR A 156 17.39 12.76 11.02
CA THR A 156 18.25 12.98 12.18
C THR A 156 19.33 11.91 12.31
N SER A 157 20.55 12.34 12.62
CA SER A 157 21.65 11.47 13.05
C SER A 157 21.61 11.17 14.56
N LYS A 158 20.74 11.84 15.31
CA LYS A 158 20.60 11.71 16.77
C LYS A 158 19.23 11.14 17.12
N THR A 159 19.19 9.84 17.37
CA THR A 159 17.97 9.15 17.81
C THR A 159 17.38 9.76 19.09
N SER A 160 18.21 10.37 19.95
CA SER A 160 17.80 11.02 21.20
C SER A 160 16.92 12.26 21.00
N THR A 161 16.98 12.94 19.85
CA THR A 161 16.09 14.08 19.54
C THR A 161 14.83 13.66 18.79
N LEU A 162 14.86 12.49 18.12
CA LEU A 162 13.77 12.03 17.27
C LEU A 162 12.45 11.91 18.04
N GLN A 163 12.46 11.42 19.29
CA GLN A 163 11.23 11.33 20.08
C GLN A 163 10.57 12.70 20.27
N LYS A 164 11.36 13.75 20.58
CA LYS A 164 10.85 15.11 20.76
C LYS A 164 10.34 15.69 19.45
N GLU A 165 11.05 15.47 18.36
CA GLU A 165 10.66 15.94 17.02
C GLU A 165 9.37 15.25 16.55
N LEU A 166 9.27 13.93 16.72
CA LEU A 166 8.06 13.15 16.44
C LEU A 166 6.87 13.60 17.28
N ALA A 167 7.08 13.88 18.57
CA ALA A 167 6.02 14.41 19.43
C ALA A 167 5.51 15.77 18.90
N GLY A 168 6.40 16.69 18.56
CA GLY A 168 6.02 18.02 18.07
C GLY A 168 5.27 18.01 16.73
N VAL A 169 5.56 17.06 15.84
CA VAL A 169 4.77 16.87 14.60
C VAL A 169 3.50 16.06 14.83
N GLY A 170 3.49 15.16 15.80
CA GLY A 170 2.30 14.43 16.23
C GLY A 170 1.22 15.38 16.77
N GLU A 171 1.61 16.40 17.53
CA GLU A 171 0.71 17.49 17.96
C GLU A 171 0.08 18.27 16.80
N GLN A 172 0.73 18.27 15.62
CA GLN A 172 0.22 18.87 14.39
C GLN A 172 -0.69 17.90 13.58
N GLY A 173 -0.97 16.71 14.12
CA GLY A 173 -1.84 15.69 13.49
C GLY A 173 -1.13 14.77 12.50
N PHE A 174 0.21 14.81 12.44
CA PHE A 174 0.98 13.90 11.58
C PHE A 174 1.11 12.50 12.21
N THR A 175 1.05 11.49 11.36
CA THR A 175 1.23 10.07 11.70
C THR A 175 2.46 9.52 10.99
N LEU A 176 3.28 8.73 11.69
CA LEU A 176 4.44 8.07 11.09
C LEU A 176 3.96 7.00 10.11
N VAL A 177 4.41 7.07 8.86
CA VAL A 177 4.07 6.09 7.81
C VAL A 177 5.28 5.30 7.33
N GLY A 178 6.49 5.80 7.57
CA GLY A 178 7.70 5.10 7.17
C GLY A 178 8.93 5.55 7.96
N LEU A 179 9.86 4.63 8.15
CA LEU A 179 11.11 4.87 8.86
C LEU A 179 12.21 4.03 8.19
N THR A 180 13.34 4.66 7.85
CA THR A 180 14.52 3.96 7.32
C THR A 180 15.79 4.63 7.81
N VAL A 181 16.91 3.95 7.63
CA VAL A 181 18.24 4.56 7.71
C VAL A 181 18.75 4.77 6.30
N GLY A 182 19.28 5.96 6.00
CA GLY A 182 19.94 6.25 4.73
C GLY A 182 21.10 7.21 4.92
N GLN A 183 21.94 7.37 3.89
CA GLN A 183 22.95 8.42 3.87
C GLN A 183 22.39 9.63 3.14
N THR A 184 22.38 10.78 3.78
CA THR A 184 21.99 12.04 3.14
C THR A 184 23.18 12.98 3.05
N ALA A 185 22.99 14.09 2.34
CA ALA A 185 24.04 15.05 1.97
C ALA A 185 24.94 15.59 3.11
N PHE A 186 24.61 15.40 4.39
CA PHE A 186 25.44 15.82 5.54
C PHE A 186 26.52 14.81 5.94
N GLY A 187 26.55 13.62 5.32
CA GLY A 187 27.53 12.58 5.59
C GLY A 187 27.18 11.78 6.85
N GLY A 188 27.16 10.45 6.70
CA GLY A 188 26.80 9.52 7.77
C GLY A 188 25.38 8.99 7.68
N ASN A 189 25.04 8.07 8.59
CA ASN A 189 23.76 7.39 8.63
C ASN A 189 22.73 8.27 9.37
N GLU A 190 21.64 8.59 8.70
CA GLU A 190 20.51 9.32 9.27
C GLU A 190 19.27 8.44 9.32
N LEU A 191 18.52 8.54 10.43
CA LEU A 191 17.14 8.07 10.45
C LEU A 191 16.27 9.06 9.69
N ILE A 192 15.45 8.52 8.78
CA ILE A 192 14.54 9.28 7.94
C ILE A 192 13.13 8.78 8.22
N ALA A 193 12.38 9.60 8.93
CA ALA A 193 10.97 9.39 9.25
C ALA A 193 10.11 10.13 8.24
N ILE A 194 9.18 9.42 7.62
CA ILE A 194 8.15 9.98 6.75
C ILE A 194 6.85 9.99 7.53
N LEU A 195 6.24 11.18 7.61
CA LEU A 195 4.96 11.37 8.27
C LEU A 195 3.91 11.91 7.30
N LYS A 196 2.66 11.59 7.58
CA LYS A 196 1.49 11.95 6.79
C LYS A 196 0.38 12.49 7.68
N ARG A 197 -0.34 13.50 7.22
CA ARG A 197 -1.67 13.85 7.73
C ARG A 197 -2.67 14.06 6.59
N PRO A 198 -3.97 13.81 6.82
CA PRO A 198 -5.01 14.32 5.94
C PRO A 198 -4.98 15.85 5.89
N ARG A 199 -5.28 16.41 4.72
CA ARG A 199 -5.44 17.85 4.46
C ARG A 199 -6.90 18.26 4.54
#